data_AF-A0A7W6JTD0-F1
#
_entry.id   AF-A0A7W6JTD0-F1
#
_cell.length_a   1.000
_cell.length_b   1.000
_cell.length_c   1.000
_cell.angle_alpha   90.00
_cell.angle_beta   90.00
_cell.angle_gamma   90.00
#
_symmetry.space_group_name_H-M   'P 1'
#
loop_
_entity.id
_entity.type
_entity.pdbx_description
1 polymer ?
#
loop_
_entity_poly.entity_id
_entity_poly.type
_entity_poly.pdbx_seq_one_letter_code
_entity_poly.pdbx_strand_id
1 'polypeptide(L)'
;MTTTLHPAARRRLAERMPPVHDHDVVIRPLGGHGAREAIVGATEQEFIDAVLADLEKTNWRQALASRRVLRRGSDNVLELTQPIHRRFYLVLYEAVCRRPGGPRVDPRRLDGMGLVLRRREEGRWSGWMHEGPAKKGWQPILEDEADPDVTRRGSVRGGAAGHLDKLIARRRGGAPLAEQVLPLFAAPVDLCTKIGRTVLYGLVPVSSGERSEEAVKPRDYNGLPATEKAEMVRHLSGFLKPRPRIDLPRKQQALSPAWAPLQIPAGATGEEGQLGGFGTFLHQLMVELDAFGTGPAARELMRLLRTIVLPVAKNSRGQTTASVNAADFLAAAAPILVTGDANARGIVMPIEWPDVGNALGNQLTAAALSCLSERYAAVVPQAPKFDGNSRQYAVRAFVRARGAEECPARIVWSDYSDQFRVLPWWDGDGPATKISLPSISDFKRMKPNVSFEVPPSLSNLLGGDMKKLKEGQDGGGPQLDIFWLCSFSLPIITLCAFIVLNIFLTLFNILFFWMAFIKICIPIPRPK
;
A
#
# COMPACT_ATOMS: atom_id res chain seq x y z
N MET A 1 -24.50 1.91 -61.82
CA MET A 1 -23.37 1.67 -62.73
C MET A 1 -22.15 2.40 -62.17
N THR A 2 -21.27 1.69 -61.47
CA THR A 2 -20.04 2.24 -60.89
C THR A 2 -18.97 2.29 -61.96
N THR A 3 -18.75 3.46 -62.55
CA THR A 3 -17.68 3.68 -63.52
C THR A 3 -16.33 3.57 -62.81
N THR A 4 -15.69 2.41 -62.91
CA THR A 4 -14.33 2.18 -62.41
C THR A 4 -13.36 3.00 -63.26
N LEU A 5 -12.74 4.00 -62.64
CA LEU A 5 -11.70 4.82 -63.28
C LEU A 5 -10.55 3.95 -63.77
N HIS A 6 -10.16 4.16 -65.02
CA HIS A 6 -9.04 3.47 -65.65
C HIS A 6 -7.74 3.67 -64.83
N PRO A 7 -6.89 2.65 -64.64
CA PRO A 7 -5.72 2.72 -63.75
C PRO A 7 -4.76 3.88 -64.06
N ALA A 8 -4.57 4.21 -65.34
CA ALA A 8 -3.76 5.35 -65.76
C ALA A 8 -4.38 6.71 -65.42
N ALA A 9 -5.70 6.82 -65.47
CA ALA A 9 -6.42 8.03 -65.04
C ALA A 9 -6.32 8.21 -63.53
N ARG A 10 -6.35 7.10 -62.77
CA ARG A 10 -6.17 7.09 -61.32
C ARG A 10 -4.76 7.54 -60.90
N ARG A 11 -3.71 7.12 -61.60
CA ARG A 11 -2.33 7.58 -61.35
C ARG A 11 -2.15 9.08 -61.63
N ARG A 12 -2.66 9.56 -62.77
CA ARG A 12 -2.60 11.00 -63.12
C ARG A 12 -3.42 11.89 -62.19
N LEU A 13 -4.54 11.38 -61.65
CA LEU A 13 -5.31 12.05 -60.60
C LEU A 13 -4.55 12.10 -59.27
N ALA A 14 -3.86 11.02 -58.89
CA ALA A 14 -3.03 10.99 -57.69
C ALA A 14 -1.83 11.95 -57.77
N GLU A 15 -1.21 12.10 -58.96
CA GLU A 15 -0.13 13.06 -59.22
C GLU A 15 -0.60 14.52 -59.21
N ARG A 16 -1.88 14.79 -59.49
CA ARG A 16 -2.48 16.12 -59.50
C ARG A 16 -3.19 16.50 -58.21
N MET A 17 -3.35 15.56 -57.28
CA MET A 17 -3.89 15.87 -55.96
C MET A 17 -2.84 16.65 -55.18
N PRO A 18 -3.20 17.78 -54.56
CA PRO A 18 -2.28 18.46 -53.65
C PRO A 18 -1.79 17.46 -52.58
N PRO A 19 -0.54 17.57 -52.12
CA PRO A 19 0.00 16.67 -51.11
C PRO A 19 -0.98 16.58 -49.95
N VAL A 20 -1.30 15.36 -49.52
CA VAL A 20 -2.22 15.12 -48.42
C VAL A 20 -1.64 15.83 -47.20
N HIS A 21 -2.20 16.99 -46.86
CA HIS A 21 -1.86 17.69 -45.62
C HIS A 21 -1.96 16.69 -44.47
N ASP A 22 -1.01 16.67 -43.55
CA ASP A 22 -1.15 15.83 -42.36
C ASP A 22 -2.39 16.25 -41.59
N HIS A 23 -3.38 15.37 -41.54
CA HIS A 23 -4.57 15.62 -40.75
C HIS A 23 -4.26 15.34 -39.29
N ASP A 24 -4.68 16.25 -38.42
CA ASP A 24 -4.63 16.06 -36.97
C ASP A 24 -5.35 14.76 -36.58
N VAL A 25 -4.67 13.93 -35.82
CA VAL A 25 -5.24 12.70 -35.23
C VAL A 25 -5.91 13.05 -33.90
N VAL A 26 -7.02 12.38 -33.60
CA VAL A 26 -7.74 12.47 -32.33
C VAL A 26 -8.00 11.05 -31.83
N ILE A 27 -7.79 10.84 -30.52
CA ILE A 27 -8.16 9.61 -29.82
C ILE A 27 -9.43 9.90 -29.02
N ARG A 28 -10.46 9.07 -29.17
CA ARG A 28 -11.70 9.19 -28.38
C ARG A 28 -12.26 7.80 -28.01
N PRO A 29 -13.10 7.68 -26.98
CA PRO A 29 -13.70 6.39 -26.61
C PRO A 29 -14.45 5.75 -27.78
N LEU A 30 -14.28 4.45 -27.98
CA LEU A 30 -14.93 3.73 -29.09
C LEU A 30 -16.45 3.70 -28.89
N GLY A 31 -17.21 4.34 -29.80
CA GLY A 31 -18.68 4.26 -29.77
C GLY A 31 -19.33 4.81 -28.49
N GLY A 32 -18.62 5.63 -27.71
CA GLY A 32 -19.17 6.35 -26.56
C GLY A 32 -19.86 7.65 -26.96
N HIS A 33 -20.81 8.10 -26.14
CA HIS A 33 -21.49 9.40 -26.30
C HIS A 33 -20.83 10.51 -25.46
N GLY A 34 -19.91 10.15 -24.56
CA GLY A 34 -19.14 11.07 -23.73
C GLY A 34 -17.64 10.78 -23.71
N ALA A 35 -16.84 11.77 -23.33
CA ALA A 35 -15.37 11.72 -23.33
C ALA A 35 -14.76 10.64 -22.41
N ARG A 36 -15.53 10.04 -21.49
CA ARG A 36 -15.02 9.21 -20.38
C ARG A 36 -15.38 7.72 -20.43
N GLU A 37 -16.23 7.30 -21.36
CA GLU A 37 -16.74 5.92 -21.48
C GLU A 37 -15.72 4.95 -22.12
N ALA A 38 -14.45 5.05 -21.74
CA ALA A 38 -13.40 4.23 -22.33
C ALA A 38 -13.33 2.82 -21.73
N ILE A 39 -13.69 2.64 -20.46
CA ILE A 39 -13.48 1.40 -19.71
C ILE A 39 -14.64 0.43 -19.91
N VAL A 40 -14.33 -0.84 -20.15
CA VAL A 40 -15.28 -1.95 -20.26
C VAL A 40 -14.86 -3.12 -19.38
N GLY A 41 -15.85 -3.84 -18.84
CA GLY A 41 -15.64 -5.03 -18.01
C GLY A 41 -15.82 -6.33 -18.79
N ALA A 42 -15.10 -7.36 -18.32
CA ALA A 42 -15.20 -8.72 -18.80
C ALA A 42 -15.01 -9.70 -17.62
N THR A 43 -15.64 -10.87 -17.70
CA THR A 43 -15.57 -11.94 -16.69
C THR A 43 -15.08 -13.27 -17.27
N GLU A 44 -14.95 -13.31 -18.60
CA GLU A 44 -14.47 -14.44 -19.37
C GLU A 44 -12.98 -14.68 -19.11
N GLN A 45 -12.53 -15.92 -19.31
CA GLN A 45 -11.11 -16.27 -19.16
C GLN A 45 -10.28 -15.67 -20.30
N GLU A 46 -10.74 -15.83 -21.55
CA GLU A 46 -10.20 -15.17 -22.74
C GLU A 46 -10.89 -13.82 -22.96
N PHE A 47 -10.77 -12.93 -21.98
CA PHE A 47 -11.54 -11.69 -21.92
C PHE A 47 -11.27 -10.73 -23.09
N ILE A 48 -10.05 -10.72 -23.66
CA ILE A 48 -9.72 -9.88 -24.82
C ILE A 48 -10.51 -10.35 -26.04
N ASP A 49 -10.44 -11.65 -26.34
CA ASP A 49 -11.13 -12.24 -27.49
C ASP A 49 -12.64 -12.10 -27.35
N ALA A 50 -13.19 -12.28 -26.14
CA ALA A 50 -14.61 -12.08 -25.87
C ALA A 50 -15.06 -10.63 -26.17
N VAL A 51 -14.28 -9.64 -25.76
CA VAL A 51 -14.58 -8.22 -26.03
C VAL A 51 -14.43 -7.87 -27.51
N LEU A 52 -13.41 -8.40 -28.19
CA LEU A 52 -13.22 -8.17 -29.64
C LEU A 52 -14.31 -8.88 -30.47
N ALA A 53 -14.75 -10.07 -30.07
CA ALA A 53 -15.85 -10.79 -30.71
C ALA A 53 -17.17 -10.02 -30.62
N ASP A 54 -17.39 -9.26 -29.54
CA ASP A 54 -18.55 -8.36 -29.45
C ASP A 54 -18.51 -7.24 -30.48
N LEU A 55 -17.32 -6.77 -30.86
CA LEU A 55 -17.15 -5.76 -31.92
C LEU A 55 -17.46 -6.30 -33.32
N GLU A 56 -17.45 -7.61 -33.50
CA GLU A 56 -17.81 -8.25 -34.77
C GLU A 56 -19.33 -8.36 -34.98
N LYS A 57 -20.13 -8.19 -33.92
CA LYS A 57 -21.59 -8.31 -33.97
C LYS A 57 -22.22 -7.10 -34.68
N THR A 58 -23.36 -7.32 -35.35
CA THR A 58 -24.11 -6.25 -36.02
C THR A 58 -24.55 -5.15 -35.05
N ASN A 59 -24.87 -5.52 -33.80
CA ASN A 59 -25.26 -4.62 -32.72
C ASN A 59 -24.12 -4.34 -31.71
N TRP A 60 -22.86 -4.33 -32.17
CA TRP A 60 -21.69 -4.18 -31.30
C TRP A 60 -21.77 -3.00 -30.31
N ARG A 61 -22.41 -1.88 -30.67
CA ARG A 61 -22.58 -0.73 -29.76
C ARG A 61 -23.39 -1.09 -28.51
N GLN A 62 -24.43 -1.91 -28.68
CA GLN A 62 -25.26 -2.37 -27.57
C GLN A 62 -24.48 -3.36 -26.70
N ALA A 63 -23.76 -4.31 -27.33
CA ALA A 63 -22.89 -5.23 -26.62
C ALA A 63 -21.83 -4.48 -25.79
N LEU A 64 -21.23 -3.44 -26.36
CA LEU A 64 -20.28 -2.56 -25.69
C LEU A 64 -20.90 -1.78 -24.54
N ALA A 65 -22.10 -1.23 -24.74
CA ALA A 65 -22.84 -0.53 -23.68
C ALA A 65 -23.13 -1.45 -22.49
N SER A 66 -23.49 -2.72 -22.73
CA SER A 66 -23.67 -3.72 -21.68
C SER A 66 -22.38 -3.97 -20.88
N ARG A 67 -21.22 -4.00 -21.54
CA ARG A 67 -19.92 -4.14 -20.85
C ARG A 67 -19.48 -2.90 -20.07
N ARG A 68 -20.09 -1.74 -20.32
CA ARG A 68 -19.84 -0.48 -19.60
C ARG A 68 -20.68 -0.34 -18.33
N VAL A 69 -21.61 -1.26 -18.08
CA VAL A 69 -22.37 -1.31 -16.83
C VAL A 69 -21.45 -1.85 -15.72
N LEU A 70 -20.72 -0.92 -15.11
CA LEU A 70 -19.74 -1.19 -14.07
C LEU A 70 -20.25 -0.69 -12.71
N ARG A 71 -19.80 -1.33 -11.63
CA ARG A 71 -20.11 -0.93 -10.26
C ARG A 71 -19.61 0.51 -10.03
N ARG A 72 -20.43 1.33 -9.36
CA ARG A 72 -20.12 2.69 -8.95
C ARG A 72 -20.48 2.87 -7.48
N GLY A 73 -19.68 3.66 -6.77
CA GLY A 73 -19.96 4.05 -5.40
C GLY A 73 -21.09 5.08 -5.32
N SER A 74 -21.50 5.44 -4.10
CA SER A 74 -22.51 6.48 -3.86
C SER A 74 -22.10 7.87 -4.37
N ASP A 75 -20.81 8.11 -4.57
CA ASP A 75 -20.23 9.32 -5.16
C ASP A 75 -20.05 9.23 -6.69
N ASN A 76 -20.64 8.20 -7.32
CA ASN A 76 -20.63 7.96 -8.76
C ASN A 76 -19.23 7.68 -9.38
N VAL A 77 -18.21 7.44 -8.56
CA VAL A 77 -16.88 6.98 -9.01
C VAL A 77 -16.92 5.47 -9.31
N LEU A 78 -16.26 5.03 -10.38
CA LEU A 78 -16.18 3.61 -10.72
C LEU A 78 -15.47 2.81 -9.62
N GLU A 79 -15.95 1.61 -9.34
CA GLU A 79 -15.34 0.69 -8.40
C GLU A 79 -14.95 -0.59 -9.14
N LEU A 80 -13.63 -0.77 -9.33
CA LEU A 80 -13.10 -1.92 -10.06
C LEU A 80 -12.58 -2.95 -9.07
N THR A 81 -12.99 -4.20 -9.23
CA THR A 81 -12.54 -5.30 -8.36
C THR A 81 -11.23 -5.89 -8.87
N GLN A 82 -10.48 -6.53 -7.99
CA GLN A 82 -9.22 -7.16 -8.37
C GLN A 82 -9.44 -8.45 -9.18
N PRO A 83 -8.44 -8.89 -9.98
CA PRO A 83 -8.60 -10.06 -10.87
C PRO A 83 -8.86 -11.38 -10.13
N ILE A 84 -8.61 -11.42 -8.82
CA ILE A 84 -9.00 -12.53 -7.94
C ILE A 84 -10.51 -12.85 -8.05
N HIS A 85 -11.33 -11.83 -8.35
CA HIS A 85 -12.77 -11.95 -8.56
C HIS A 85 -13.14 -12.30 -10.01
N ARG A 86 -12.18 -12.76 -10.83
CA ARG A 86 -12.34 -13.04 -12.27
C ARG A 86 -13.00 -11.89 -13.04
N ARG A 87 -12.69 -10.64 -12.65
CA ARG A 87 -13.09 -9.45 -13.40
C ARG A 87 -11.86 -8.80 -14.00
N PHE A 88 -11.97 -8.49 -15.29
CA PHE A 88 -10.93 -7.86 -16.08
C PHE A 88 -11.49 -6.61 -16.73
N TYR A 89 -10.63 -5.61 -16.93
CA TYR A 89 -11.04 -4.31 -17.44
C TYR A 89 -10.14 -3.89 -18.58
N LEU A 90 -10.77 -3.51 -19.69
CA LEU A 90 -10.08 -2.99 -20.87
C LEU A 90 -10.47 -1.54 -21.11
N VAL A 91 -9.58 -0.76 -21.69
CA VAL A 91 -9.97 0.47 -22.37
C VAL A 91 -10.18 0.22 -23.85
N LEU A 92 -11.14 0.92 -24.45
CA LEU A 92 -11.41 0.90 -25.88
C LEU A 92 -11.51 2.31 -26.43
N TYR A 93 -10.60 2.63 -27.35
CA TYR A 93 -10.51 3.90 -28.05
C TYR A 93 -10.62 3.70 -29.57
N GLU A 94 -10.91 4.78 -30.28
CA GLU A 94 -10.72 4.86 -31.72
C GLU A 94 -9.79 6.01 -32.10
N ALA A 95 -8.92 5.77 -33.08
CA ALA A 95 -8.09 6.79 -33.69
C ALA A 95 -8.76 7.31 -34.99
N VAL A 96 -9.08 8.60 -35.01
CA VAL A 96 -9.79 9.26 -36.11
C VAL A 96 -9.06 10.52 -36.57
N CYS A 97 -9.19 10.86 -37.85
CA CYS A 97 -8.73 12.16 -38.33
C CYS A 97 -9.73 13.25 -37.91
N ARG A 98 -9.23 14.43 -37.51
CA ARG A 98 -10.03 15.63 -37.21
C ARG A 98 -10.57 16.26 -38.49
N ARG A 99 -11.51 15.59 -39.13
CA ARG A 99 -12.24 16.03 -40.33
C ARG A 99 -13.72 15.71 -40.22
N PRO A 100 -14.60 16.39 -40.98
CA PRO A 100 -15.99 15.98 -41.11
C PRO A 100 -16.10 14.48 -41.46
N GLY A 101 -16.95 13.76 -40.73
CA GLY A 101 -17.07 12.31 -40.85
C GLY A 101 -16.05 11.49 -40.05
N GLY A 102 -14.98 12.10 -39.52
CA GLY A 102 -14.00 11.47 -38.64
C GLY A 102 -13.41 10.17 -39.20
N PRO A 103 -12.84 10.16 -40.42
CA PRO A 103 -12.36 8.94 -41.06
C PRO A 103 -11.27 8.29 -40.21
N ARG A 104 -11.27 6.94 -40.18
CA ARG A 104 -10.31 6.16 -39.41
C ARG A 104 -8.87 6.46 -39.84
N VAL A 105 -7.96 6.48 -38.86
CA VAL A 105 -6.52 6.65 -39.11
C VAL A 105 -5.93 5.31 -39.56
N ASP A 106 -5.14 5.27 -40.63
CA ASP A 106 -4.38 4.07 -40.97
C ASP A 106 -3.43 3.72 -39.80
N PRO A 107 -3.50 2.51 -39.19
CA PRO A 107 -2.60 2.09 -38.12
C PRO A 107 -1.11 2.29 -38.44
N ARG A 108 -0.71 2.24 -39.72
CA ARG A 108 0.67 2.48 -40.16
C ARG A 108 1.17 3.91 -39.93
N ARG A 109 0.27 4.88 -39.73
CA ARG A 109 0.62 6.27 -39.36
C ARG A 109 0.95 6.42 -37.87
N LEU A 110 0.73 5.40 -37.05
CA LEU A 110 1.02 5.42 -35.62
C LEU A 110 2.43 4.87 -35.36
N ASP A 111 3.38 5.74 -35.02
CA ASP A 111 4.78 5.41 -34.70
C ASP A 111 4.93 4.75 -33.32
N GLY A 112 3.94 4.96 -32.45
CA GLY A 112 3.89 4.33 -31.13
C GLY A 112 2.58 4.66 -30.44
N MET A 113 2.23 3.88 -29.43
CA MET A 113 1.02 4.09 -28.64
C MET A 113 1.17 3.48 -27.26
N GLY A 114 0.41 3.99 -26.30
CA GLY A 114 0.46 3.50 -24.94
C GLY A 114 -0.64 4.07 -24.06
N LEU A 115 -0.65 3.60 -22.83
CA LEU A 115 -1.54 4.02 -21.76
C LEU A 115 -0.70 4.44 -20.56
N VAL A 116 -1.10 5.50 -19.89
CA VAL A 116 -0.55 5.87 -18.59
C VAL A 116 -1.63 5.75 -17.53
N LEU A 117 -1.24 5.31 -16.33
CA LEU A 117 -2.09 5.27 -15.16
C LEU A 117 -1.72 6.43 -14.23
N ARG A 118 -2.68 7.29 -13.92
CA ARG A 118 -2.48 8.46 -13.08
C ARG A 118 -3.35 8.37 -11.84
N ARG A 119 -2.79 8.75 -10.69
CA ARG A 119 -3.47 8.84 -9.39
C ARG A 119 -3.85 10.28 -9.11
N ARG A 120 -5.03 10.51 -8.56
CA ARG A 120 -5.49 11.83 -8.14
C ARG A 120 -5.10 12.10 -6.70
N GLU A 121 -4.41 13.21 -6.46
CA GLU A 121 -3.95 13.67 -5.14
C GLU A 121 -4.20 15.16 -5.01
N GLU A 122 -4.99 15.60 -4.03
CA GLU A 122 -5.23 17.04 -3.74
C GLU A 122 -5.62 17.88 -4.99
N GLY A 123 -6.34 17.25 -5.93
CA GLY A 123 -6.77 17.89 -7.19
C GLY A 123 -5.72 17.89 -8.31
N ARG A 124 -4.51 17.38 -8.06
CA ARG A 124 -3.44 17.19 -9.06
C ARG A 124 -3.33 15.72 -9.49
N TRP A 125 -2.63 15.50 -10.60
CA TRP A 125 -2.31 14.17 -11.10
C TRP A 125 -0.87 13.80 -10.72
N SER A 126 -0.73 12.57 -10.25
CA SER A 126 0.56 11.92 -10.01
C SER A 126 0.69 10.71 -10.93
N GLY A 127 1.88 10.49 -11.47
CA GLY A 127 2.21 9.37 -12.35
C GLY A 127 3.11 8.37 -11.62
N TRP A 128 3.04 7.09 -12.01
CA TRP A 128 3.95 6.09 -11.48
C TRP A 128 5.29 6.19 -12.22
N MET A 129 6.31 6.78 -11.57
CA MET A 129 7.57 7.15 -12.18
C MET A 129 8.70 6.16 -11.91
N HIS A 130 9.65 6.10 -12.83
CA HIS A 130 10.92 5.40 -12.68
C HIS A 130 12.10 6.31 -13.06
N GLU A 131 13.23 6.06 -12.43
CA GLU A 131 14.53 6.68 -12.72
C GLU A 131 15.49 5.56 -13.15
N GLY A 132 15.66 5.37 -14.47
CA GLY A 132 16.33 4.18 -14.99
C GLY A 132 15.60 2.89 -14.55
N PRO A 133 16.28 1.90 -13.92
CA PRO A 133 15.63 0.70 -13.43
C PRO A 133 14.86 0.90 -12.10
N ALA A 134 15.12 1.99 -11.36
CA ALA A 134 14.59 2.18 -10.02
C ALA A 134 13.17 2.74 -10.05
N LYS A 135 12.24 2.10 -9.32
CA LYS A 135 10.84 2.56 -9.21
C LYS A 135 10.73 3.66 -8.15
N LYS A 136 10.39 4.89 -8.53
CA LYS A 136 10.23 6.01 -7.59
C LYS A 136 8.81 6.14 -7.04
N GLY A 137 7.88 5.36 -7.57
CA GLY A 137 6.48 5.37 -7.14
C GLY A 137 5.71 6.56 -7.69
N TRP A 138 4.68 7.00 -6.97
CA TRP A 138 3.81 8.09 -7.37
C TRP A 138 4.49 9.45 -7.18
N GLN A 139 4.68 10.19 -8.28
CA GLN A 139 5.28 11.52 -8.28
C GLN A 139 4.36 12.51 -9.02
N PRO A 140 4.32 13.79 -8.61
CA PRO A 140 3.47 14.77 -9.24
C PRO A 140 3.82 14.99 -10.72
N ILE A 141 2.80 15.08 -11.57
CA ILE A 141 2.98 15.38 -12.99
C ILE A 141 3.02 16.89 -13.17
N LEU A 142 4.16 17.39 -13.64
CA LEU A 142 4.37 18.82 -13.88
C LEU A 142 3.76 19.28 -15.21
N GLU A 143 3.89 18.45 -16.25
CA GLU A 143 3.41 18.74 -17.60
C GLU A 143 2.51 17.59 -18.07
N ASP A 144 1.20 17.86 -18.11
CA ASP A 144 0.18 16.83 -18.31
C ASP A 144 0.23 16.17 -19.69
N GLU A 145 0.67 16.93 -20.70
CA GLU A 145 0.74 16.51 -22.11
C GLU A 145 2.16 16.13 -22.59
N ALA A 146 3.16 16.19 -21.72
CA ALA A 146 4.53 15.79 -22.06
C ALA A 146 4.60 14.29 -22.38
N ASP A 147 5.44 13.89 -23.35
CA ASP A 147 5.60 12.48 -23.71
C ASP A 147 6.06 11.66 -22.49
N PRO A 148 5.41 10.55 -22.11
CA PRO A 148 5.81 9.79 -20.92
C PRO A 148 7.25 9.24 -21.02
N ASP A 149 7.73 9.00 -22.26
CA ASP A 149 9.11 8.63 -22.56
C ASP A 149 9.99 9.88 -22.66
N VAL A 150 10.88 10.06 -21.69
CA VAL A 150 11.76 11.24 -21.62
C VAL A 150 12.66 11.35 -22.85
N THR A 151 13.06 10.25 -23.46
CA THR A 151 13.89 10.28 -24.67
C THR A 151 13.15 10.90 -25.85
N ARG A 152 11.80 10.89 -25.80
CA ARG A 152 10.88 11.44 -26.80
C ARG A 152 10.21 12.76 -26.41
N ARG A 153 10.32 13.23 -25.14
CA ARG A 153 9.88 14.58 -24.69
C ARG A 153 10.51 15.74 -25.49
N GLY A 154 11.49 15.40 -26.31
CA GLY A 154 11.95 16.19 -27.42
C GLY A 154 13.23 16.93 -27.09
N SER A 155 14.19 16.75 -27.99
CA SER A 155 15.17 17.78 -28.31
C SER A 155 14.43 18.94 -28.99
N VAL A 156 13.66 19.76 -28.25
CA VAL A 156 12.77 20.79 -28.85
C VAL A 156 13.44 22.15 -29.03
N ARG A 157 14.76 22.27 -28.88
CA ARG A 157 15.48 23.44 -29.39
C ARG A 157 16.71 22.99 -30.17
N GLY A 158 16.67 23.13 -31.49
CA GLY A 158 17.92 23.21 -32.26
C GLY A 158 18.74 24.42 -31.80
N GLY A 159 20.06 24.34 -31.91
CA GLY A 159 20.98 25.42 -31.53
C GLY A 159 21.33 25.48 -30.03
N ALA A 160 21.85 26.63 -29.57
CA ALA A 160 22.45 26.79 -28.24
C ALA A 160 21.50 26.45 -27.09
N ALA A 161 20.21 26.74 -27.22
CA ALA A 161 19.24 26.53 -26.14
C ALA A 161 19.02 25.04 -25.81
N GLY A 162 18.92 24.15 -26.82
CA GLY A 162 18.81 22.71 -26.54
C GLY A 162 20.11 22.08 -26.06
N HIS A 163 21.26 22.71 -26.35
CA HIS A 163 22.53 22.33 -25.75
C HIS A 163 22.59 22.74 -24.27
N LEU A 164 22.09 23.92 -23.91
CA LEU A 164 21.95 24.35 -22.52
C LEU A 164 21.03 23.43 -21.71
N ASP A 165 19.89 23.03 -22.26
CA ASP A 165 18.96 22.12 -21.55
C ASP A 165 19.63 20.77 -21.24
N LYS A 166 20.42 20.22 -22.17
CA LYS A 166 21.23 19.01 -21.95
C LYS A 166 22.30 19.21 -20.88
N LEU A 167 22.97 20.37 -20.87
CA LEU A 167 23.98 20.70 -19.86
C LEU A 167 23.36 20.91 -18.46
N ILE A 168 22.20 21.55 -18.37
CA ILE A 168 21.45 21.73 -17.12
C ILE A 168 20.99 20.38 -16.57
N ALA A 169 20.45 19.51 -17.43
CA ALA A 169 20.06 18.15 -17.05
C ALA A 169 21.26 17.35 -16.52
N ARG A 170 22.41 17.40 -17.21
CA ARG A 170 23.66 16.76 -16.74
C ARG A 170 24.15 17.32 -15.41
N ARG A 171 24.07 18.64 -15.21
CA ARG A 171 24.51 19.29 -13.96
C ARG A 171 23.61 18.96 -12.76
N ARG A 172 22.32 18.68 -12.99
CA ARG A 172 21.37 18.27 -11.93
C ARG A 172 21.58 16.84 -11.42
N GLY A 173 22.38 16.01 -12.11
CA GLY A 173 22.91 14.77 -11.55
C GLY A 173 21.94 13.61 -11.33
N GLY A 174 20.67 13.72 -11.74
CA GLY A 174 19.68 12.64 -11.71
C GLY A 174 19.22 12.26 -13.12
N ALA A 175 18.93 10.98 -13.35
CA ALA A 175 18.28 10.58 -14.60
C ALA A 175 16.84 11.14 -14.58
N PRO A 176 16.32 11.61 -15.71
CA PRO A 176 15.01 12.24 -15.70
C PRO A 176 13.92 11.19 -15.41
N LEU A 177 12.91 11.59 -14.64
CA LEU A 177 11.79 10.74 -14.30
C LEU A 177 10.92 10.44 -15.52
N ALA A 178 10.80 9.16 -15.85
CA ALA A 178 9.94 8.66 -16.91
C ALA A 178 8.66 8.07 -16.29
N GLU A 179 7.52 8.37 -16.92
CA GLU A 179 6.22 7.82 -16.49
C GLU A 179 6.08 6.41 -17.05
N GLN A 180 5.58 5.47 -16.24
CA GLN A 180 5.38 4.09 -16.69
C GLN A 180 4.30 4.03 -17.79
N VAL A 181 4.68 3.47 -18.94
CA VAL A 181 3.80 3.25 -20.08
C VAL A 181 3.29 1.80 -20.06
N LEU A 182 1.98 1.64 -20.00
CA LEU A 182 1.26 0.39 -20.21
C LEU A 182 1.00 0.20 -21.71
N PRO A 183 0.98 -1.05 -22.20
CA PRO A 183 0.81 -1.29 -23.63
C PRO A 183 -0.62 -0.95 -24.09
N LEU A 184 -0.69 -0.32 -25.27
CA LEU A 184 -1.92 -0.14 -26.05
C LEU A 184 -1.72 -0.85 -27.39
N PHE A 185 -2.74 -1.55 -27.87
CA PHE A 185 -2.68 -2.36 -29.08
C PHE A 185 -3.72 -1.89 -30.09
N ALA A 186 -3.41 -1.99 -31.38
CA ALA A 186 -4.42 -1.88 -32.42
C ALA A 186 -5.16 -3.22 -32.57
N ALA A 187 -6.49 -3.17 -32.70
CA ALA A 187 -7.29 -4.35 -33.01
C ALA A 187 -6.94 -4.91 -34.40
N PRO A 188 -7.23 -6.20 -34.67
CA PRO A 188 -6.98 -6.81 -35.98
C PRO A 188 -7.49 -5.97 -37.15
N VAL A 189 -6.73 -5.94 -38.25
CA VAL A 189 -7.02 -5.09 -39.42
C VAL A 189 -8.38 -5.41 -40.05
N ASP A 190 -8.75 -6.69 -40.07
CA ASP A 190 -10.03 -7.17 -40.61
C ASP A 190 -11.20 -6.64 -39.78
N LEU A 191 -11.09 -6.68 -38.44
CA LEU A 191 -12.08 -6.11 -37.54
C LEU A 191 -12.20 -4.60 -37.75
N CYS A 192 -11.07 -3.88 -37.78
CA CYS A 192 -11.04 -2.44 -38.03
C CYS A 192 -11.68 -2.05 -39.37
N THR A 193 -11.54 -2.92 -40.37
CA THR A 193 -12.12 -2.74 -41.70
C THR A 193 -13.61 -3.02 -41.72
N LYS A 194 -14.05 -4.09 -41.07
CA LYS A 194 -15.47 -4.46 -40.93
C LYS A 194 -16.28 -3.36 -40.22
N ILE A 195 -15.74 -2.79 -39.14
CA ILE A 195 -16.42 -1.74 -38.36
C ILE A 195 -16.17 -0.32 -38.89
N GLY A 196 -15.22 -0.16 -39.83
CA GLY A 196 -14.83 1.13 -40.40
C GLY A 196 -14.10 2.06 -39.42
N ARG A 197 -13.46 1.53 -38.37
CA ARG A 197 -12.79 2.30 -37.30
C ARG A 197 -11.43 1.70 -36.98
N THR A 198 -10.47 2.54 -36.60
CA THR A 198 -9.19 2.07 -36.07
C THR A 198 -9.30 1.95 -34.58
N VAL A 199 -9.58 0.73 -34.11
CA VAL A 199 -9.79 0.44 -32.69
C VAL A 199 -8.47 0.21 -31.99
N LEU A 200 -8.31 0.86 -30.85
CA LEU A 200 -7.18 0.68 -29.94
C LEU A 200 -7.70 0.13 -28.62
N TYR A 201 -7.01 -0.85 -28.03
CA TYR A 201 -7.38 -1.46 -26.77
C TYR A 201 -6.18 -1.70 -25.87
N GLY A 202 -6.40 -1.72 -24.55
CA GLY A 202 -5.35 -2.04 -23.58
C GLY A 202 -5.93 -2.40 -22.23
N LEU A 203 -5.13 -3.07 -21.40
CA LEU A 203 -5.54 -3.55 -20.09
C LEU A 203 -5.49 -2.41 -19.05
N VAL A 204 -6.55 -2.28 -18.25
CA VAL A 204 -6.58 -1.40 -17.08
C VAL A 204 -6.09 -2.22 -15.88
N PRO A 205 -4.88 -1.96 -15.34
CA PRO A 205 -4.40 -2.70 -14.19
C PRO A 205 -5.19 -2.28 -12.94
N VAL A 206 -5.64 -3.28 -12.19
CA VAL A 206 -6.36 -3.13 -10.91
C VAL A 206 -5.68 -3.92 -9.78
N SER A 207 -4.53 -4.52 -10.07
CA SER A 207 -3.65 -5.13 -9.08
C SER A 207 -2.21 -5.01 -9.56
N SER A 208 -1.27 -4.95 -8.63
CA SER A 208 0.15 -4.90 -8.93
C SER A 208 0.98 -5.33 -7.72
N GLY A 209 2.03 -6.11 -7.96
CA GLY A 209 3.07 -6.39 -6.96
C GLY A 209 4.15 -5.31 -6.89
N GLU A 210 4.06 -4.25 -7.71
CA GLU A 210 5.06 -3.18 -7.74
C GLU A 210 5.00 -2.32 -6.49
N ARG A 211 6.18 -1.99 -5.97
CA ARG A 211 6.39 -1.11 -4.84
C ARG A 211 7.41 -0.03 -5.21
N SER A 212 7.29 1.13 -4.58
CA SER A 212 8.28 2.20 -4.71
C SER A 212 9.57 1.79 -4.01
N GLU A 213 10.69 1.88 -4.72
CA GLU A 213 12.03 1.70 -4.15
C GLU A 213 12.52 2.97 -3.44
N GLU A 214 11.76 4.06 -3.49
CA GLU A 214 12.02 5.24 -2.69
C GLU A 214 11.76 4.94 -1.21
N ALA A 215 12.73 5.26 -0.35
CA ALA A 215 12.57 5.12 1.08
C ALA A 215 11.37 5.96 1.53
N VAL A 216 10.37 5.30 2.13
CA VAL A 216 9.25 6.01 2.73
C VAL A 216 9.83 6.98 3.75
N LYS A 217 9.51 8.27 3.63
CA LYS A 217 9.94 9.26 4.62
C LYS A 217 9.43 8.79 5.99
N PRO A 218 10.31 8.53 6.97
CA PRO A 218 9.89 8.08 8.29
C PRO A 218 8.87 9.06 8.87
N ARG A 219 7.80 8.55 9.48
CA ARG A 219 6.91 9.41 10.28
C ARG A 219 7.73 9.95 11.44
N ASP A 220 7.92 11.26 11.49
CA ASP A 220 8.61 11.93 12.59
C ASP A 220 7.65 12.07 13.77
N TYR A 221 7.77 11.17 14.76
CA TYR A 221 6.93 11.18 15.95
C TYR A 221 7.24 12.40 16.86
N ASN A 222 8.43 12.98 16.77
CA ASN A 222 8.79 14.18 17.51
C ASN A 222 8.18 15.45 16.89
N GLY A 223 8.01 15.46 15.56
CA GLY A 223 7.43 16.55 14.77
C GLY A 223 5.91 16.49 14.58
N LEU A 224 5.20 15.57 15.25
CA LEU A 224 3.74 15.48 15.17
C LEU A 224 3.03 16.74 15.72
N PRO A 225 1.80 17.03 15.24
CA PRO A 225 0.94 18.02 15.88
C PRO A 225 0.81 17.79 17.38
N ALA A 226 0.68 18.85 18.17
CA ALA A 226 0.75 18.78 19.63
C ALA A 226 -0.23 17.78 20.27
N THR A 227 -1.45 17.68 19.74
CA THR A 227 -2.48 16.74 20.21
C THR A 227 -2.10 15.29 19.93
N GLU A 228 -1.72 14.97 18.69
CA GLU A 228 -1.24 13.63 18.31
C GLU A 228 0.02 13.23 19.10
N LYS A 229 0.97 14.16 19.24
CA LYS A 229 2.17 13.93 20.03
C LYS A 229 1.84 13.63 21.50
N ALA A 230 0.88 14.34 22.09
CA ALA A 230 0.46 14.10 23.46
C ALA A 230 -0.13 12.69 23.64
N GLU A 231 -0.90 12.19 22.67
CA GLU A 231 -1.41 10.82 22.65
C GLU A 231 -0.27 9.79 22.57
N MET A 232 0.73 10.02 21.70
CA MET A 232 1.92 9.16 21.60
C MET A 232 2.72 9.16 22.91
N VAL A 233 2.92 10.32 23.50
CA VAL A 233 3.59 10.44 24.80
C VAL A 233 2.77 9.76 25.88
N ARG A 234 1.43 9.83 25.87
CA ARG A 234 0.57 9.14 26.83
C ARG A 234 0.76 7.63 26.77
N HIS A 235 0.87 7.06 25.57
CA HIS A 235 1.14 5.64 25.32
C HIS A 235 2.50 5.16 25.86
N LEU A 236 3.53 6.01 25.87
CA LEU A 236 4.83 5.64 26.43
C LEU A 236 4.73 5.33 27.93
N SER A 237 5.54 4.39 28.39
CA SER A 237 5.67 4.03 29.80
C SER A 237 6.10 5.24 30.65
N GLY A 238 5.59 5.32 31.89
CA GLY A 238 6.02 6.32 32.86
C GLY A 238 7.52 6.28 33.19
N PHE A 239 8.19 5.14 32.96
CA PHE A 239 9.65 5.01 33.11
C PHE A 239 10.46 5.75 32.03
N LEU A 240 9.81 6.18 30.95
CA LEU A 240 10.42 6.97 29.86
C LEU A 240 10.07 8.47 29.95
N LYS A 241 9.53 8.92 31.10
CA LYS A 241 9.04 10.28 31.34
C LYS A 241 9.65 10.86 32.62
N PRO A 242 9.52 12.18 32.84
CA PRO A 242 9.80 12.77 34.14
C PRO A 242 8.96 12.09 35.22
N ARG A 243 9.61 11.67 36.31
CA ARG A 243 8.93 10.94 37.39
C ARG A 243 9.65 11.08 38.72
N PRO A 244 8.90 11.07 39.84
CA PRO A 244 9.50 10.92 41.15
C PRO A 244 10.11 9.53 41.34
N ARG A 245 10.97 9.43 42.35
CA ARG A 245 11.49 8.15 42.85
C ARG A 245 10.34 7.20 43.18
N ILE A 246 10.49 5.92 42.84
CA ILE A 246 9.57 4.85 43.24
C ILE A 246 10.32 3.60 43.69
N ASP A 247 9.72 2.83 44.59
CA ASP A 247 10.16 1.47 44.86
C ASP A 247 9.85 0.56 43.67
N LEU A 248 10.76 -0.39 43.39
CA LEU A 248 10.53 -1.40 42.37
C LEU A 248 9.82 -2.63 42.97
N PRO A 249 8.93 -3.28 42.22
CA PRO A 249 8.15 -4.43 42.69
C PRO A 249 9.08 -5.62 42.95
N ARG A 250 8.85 -6.38 44.03
CA ARG A 250 9.68 -7.55 44.37
C ARG A 250 11.19 -7.22 44.48
N LYS A 251 11.49 -6.01 44.99
CA LYS A 251 12.86 -5.54 45.20
C LYS A 251 13.76 -6.58 45.86
N GLN A 252 14.99 -6.70 45.36
CA GLN A 252 16.04 -7.62 45.79
C GLN A 252 15.76 -9.11 45.59
N GLN A 253 14.60 -9.48 45.07
CA GLN A 253 14.33 -10.87 44.68
C GLN A 253 15.00 -11.19 43.35
N ALA A 254 15.46 -12.44 43.19
CA ALA A 254 15.94 -12.94 41.91
C ALA A 254 14.80 -12.94 40.89
N LEU A 255 15.05 -12.39 39.70
CA LEU A 255 14.06 -12.36 38.63
C LEU A 255 13.64 -13.79 38.27
N SER A 256 12.33 -14.01 38.13
CA SER A 256 11.79 -15.32 37.77
C SER A 256 10.79 -15.19 36.61
N PRO A 257 10.91 -16.04 35.57
CA PRO A 257 9.91 -16.12 34.50
C PRO A 257 8.49 -16.39 34.98
N ALA A 258 8.35 -17.09 36.11
CA ALA A 258 7.06 -17.41 36.72
C ALA A 258 6.29 -16.17 37.21
N TRP A 259 6.94 -15.00 37.24
CA TRP A 259 6.29 -13.75 37.60
C TRP A 259 5.30 -13.27 36.52
N ALA A 260 5.50 -13.67 35.26
CA ALA A 260 4.61 -13.43 34.13
C ALA A 260 3.95 -12.03 34.12
N PRO A 261 4.72 -10.93 34.20
CA PRO A 261 4.17 -9.59 34.45
C PRO A 261 3.19 -9.11 33.37
N LEU A 262 3.33 -9.59 32.12
CA LEU A 262 2.41 -9.25 31.03
C LEU A 262 1.06 -9.95 31.10
N GLN A 263 0.89 -10.92 32.00
CA GLN A 263 -0.39 -11.58 32.25
C GLN A 263 -1.18 -10.88 33.38
N ILE A 264 -0.58 -9.89 34.04
CA ILE A 264 -1.23 -9.12 35.10
C ILE A 264 -2.27 -8.18 34.47
N PRO A 265 -3.54 -8.21 34.91
CA PRO A 265 -4.60 -7.39 34.32
C PRO A 265 -4.32 -5.88 34.36
N ALA A 266 -4.73 -5.18 33.30
CA ALA A 266 -4.71 -3.73 33.25
C ALA A 266 -5.65 -3.15 34.32
N GLY A 267 -5.09 -2.43 35.31
CA GLY A 267 -5.82 -1.89 36.45
C GLY A 267 -5.57 -2.62 37.78
N ALA A 268 -4.74 -3.66 37.80
CA ALA A 268 -4.20 -4.20 39.04
C ALA A 268 -3.53 -3.07 39.86
N THR A 269 -3.70 -3.10 41.18
CA THR A 269 -3.17 -2.08 42.10
C THR A 269 -2.08 -2.68 43.00
N GLY A 270 -1.42 -1.83 43.79
CA GLY A 270 -0.35 -2.28 44.69
C GLY A 270 0.87 -2.85 43.93
N GLU A 271 1.53 -3.82 44.55
CA GLU A 271 2.78 -4.41 44.02
C GLU A 271 2.57 -5.17 42.70
N GLU A 272 1.43 -5.86 42.53
CA GLU A 272 1.11 -6.55 41.26
C GLU A 272 0.90 -5.56 40.13
N GLY A 273 0.18 -4.45 40.38
CA GLY A 273 0.03 -3.37 39.41
C GLY A 273 1.36 -2.74 39.00
N GLN A 274 2.27 -2.53 39.97
CA GLN A 274 3.61 -2.04 39.70
C GLN A 274 4.43 -3.04 38.87
N LEU A 275 4.33 -4.33 39.15
CA LEU A 275 4.98 -5.40 38.40
C LEU A 275 4.45 -5.48 36.96
N GLY A 276 3.13 -5.37 36.76
CA GLY A 276 2.51 -5.30 35.44
C GLY A 276 2.99 -4.08 34.66
N GLY A 277 2.98 -2.89 35.28
CA GLY A 277 3.49 -1.66 34.67
C GLY A 277 4.98 -1.72 34.29
N PHE A 278 5.79 -2.38 35.11
CA PHE A 278 7.20 -2.63 34.81
C PHE A 278 7.38 -3.66 33.67
N GLY A 279 6.54 -4.70 33.61
CA GLY A 279 6.50 -5.64 32.49
C GLY A 279 6.15 -4.95 31.16
N THR A 280 5.12 -4.11 31.15
CA THR A 280 4.72 -3.31 29.99
C THR A 280 5.85 -2.40 29.53
N PHE A 281 6.58 -1.80 30.46
CA PHE A 281 7.77 -1.00 30.13
C PHE A 281 8.85 -1.83 29.42
N LEU A 282 9.20 -3.02 29.95
CA LEU A 282 10.18 -3.90 29.31
C LEU A 282 9.72 -4.38 27.93
N HIS A 283 8.44 -4.72 27.80
CA HIS A 283 7.85 -5.11 26.52
C HIS A 283 7.92 -3.96 25.51
N GLN A 284 7.59 -2.74 25.91
CA GLN A 284 7.66 -1.57 25.05
C GLN A 284 9.11 -1.30 24.59
N LEU A 285 10.10 -1.38 25.49
CA LEU A 285 11.51 -1.26 25.10
C LEU A 285 11.93 -2.32 24.10
N MET A 286 11.57 -3.59 24.33
CA MET A 286 12.05 -4.71 23.51
C MET A 286 11.32 -4.83 22.17
N VAL A 287 9.99 -4.67 22.16
CA VAL A 287 9.15 -5.03 21.01
C VAL A 287 8.76 -3.81 20.19
N GLU A 288 8.28 -2.75 20.86
CA GLU A 288 7.78 -1.54 20.19
C GLU A 288 8.93 -0.61 19.77
N LEU A 289 9.88 -0.36 20.67
CA LEU A 289 10.97 0.60 20.45
C LEU A 289 12.23 -0.03 19.85
N ASP A 290 12.36 -1.36 19.89
CA ASP A 290 13.59 -2.06 19.51
C ASP A 290 14.83 -1.46 20.19
N ALA A 291 14.69 -1.05 21.46
CA ALA A 291 15.67 -0.26 22.19
C ALA A 291 17.00 -1.02 22.41
N PHE A 292 16.96 -2.35 22.39
CA PHE A 292 18.15 -3.20 22.50
C PHE A 292 18.80 -3.51 21.14
N GLY A 293 18.26 -2.97 20.05
CA GLY A 293 18.80 -3.09 18.70
C GLY A 293 20.03 -2.21 18.45
N THR A 294 20.45 -2.13 17.18
CA THR A 294 21.67 -1.40 16.76
C THR A 294 21.37 -0.01 16.16
N GLY A 295 20.09 0.37 16.06
CA GLY A 295 19.64 1.64 15.51
C GLY A 295 20.24 2.86 16.23
N PRO A 296 20.46 3.99 15.54
CA PRO A 296 20.97 5.21 16.17
C PRO A 296 20.05 5.73 17.28
N ALA A 297 18.72 5.73 17.09
CA ALA A 297 17.78 6.14 18.13
C ALA A 297 17.80 5.18 19.33
N ALA A 298 17.87 3.86 19.07
CA ALA A 298 17.99 2.86 20.12
C ALA A 298 19.27 3.07 20.96
N ARG A 299 20.41 3.33 20.30
CA ARG A 299 21.68 3.64 20.99
C ARG A 299 21.58 4.90 21.84
N GLU A 300 20.91 5.94 21.36
CA GLU A 300 20.70 7.17 22.13
C GLU A 300 19.80 6.95 23.35
N LEU A 301 18.68 6.22 23.17
CA LEU A 301 17.79 5.86 24.28
C LEU A 301 18.53 5.05 25.35
N MET A 302 19.32 4.04 24.94
CA MET A 302 20.11 3.23 25.86
C MET A 302 21.24 4.03 26.52
N ARG A 303 21.83 5.01 25.82
CA ARG A 303 22.81 5.93 26.40
C ARG A 303 22.20 6.79 27.51
N LEU A 304 20.99 7.30 27.32
CA LEU A 304 20.25 8.06 28.34
C LEU A 304 19.84 7.16 29.51
N LEU A 305 19.33 5.95 29.26
CA LEU A 305 19.00 4.99 30.32
C LEU A 305 20.24 4.60 31.14
N ARG A 306 21.42 4.55 30.51
CA ARG A 306 22.69 4.24 31.21
C ARG A 306 23.09 5.30 32.24
N THR A 307 22.60 6.54 32.13
CA THR A 307 22.87 7.58 33.14
C THR A 307 22.05 7.39 34.40
N ILE A 308 21.02 6.54 34.38
CA ILE A 308 20.20 6.20 35.54
C ILE A 308 20.89 5.07 36.29
N VAL A 309 21.24 5.32 37.56
CA VAL A 309 21.88 4.33 38.44
C VAL A 309 20.84 3.75 39.39
N LEU A 310 20.64 2.43 39.31
CA LEU A 310 19.69 1.68 40.12
C LEU A 310 20.40 1.04 41.32
N PRO A 311 20.00 1.34 42.57
CA PRO A 311 20.57 0.72 43.76
C PRO A 311 20.09 -0.73 43.90
N VAL A 312 21.02 -1.67 44.07
CA VAL A 312 20.75 -3.10 44.25
C VAL A 312 20.85 -3.51 45.72
N ALA A 313 21.78 -2.91 46.45
CA ALA A 313 21.95 -3.12 47.89
C ALA A 313 22.16 -1.78 48.60
N LYS A 314 21.62 -1.67 49.81
CA LYS A 314 21.83 -0.55 50.74
C LYS A 314 22.32 -1.08 52.08
N ASN A 315 23.18 -0.33 52.76
CA ASN A 315 23.59 -0.66 54.13
C ASN A 315 22.51 -0.27 55.15
N SER A 316 22.75 -0.60 56.43
CA SER A 316 21.84 -0.26 57.55
C SER A 316 21.63 1.24 57.76
N ARG A 317 22.47 2.10 57.16
CA ARG A 317 22.35 3.56 57.17
C ARG A 317 21.65 4.10 55.91
N GLY A 318 21.12 3.23 55.06
CA GLY A 318 20.41 3.59 53.83
C GLY A 318 21.30 4.02 52.65
N GLN A 319 22.62 3.88 52.77
CA GLN A 319 23.56 4.23 51.69
C GLN A 319 23.70 3.06 50.71
N THR A 320 23.69 3.37 49.41
CA THR A 320 23.86 2.37 48.34
C THR A 320 25.25 1.75 48.39
N THR A 321 25.31 0.42 48.54
CA THR A 321 26.55 -0.36 48.56
C THR A 321 26.82 -1.11 47.25
N ALA A 322 25.77 -1.38 46.48
CA ALA A 322 25.88 -1.95 45.14
C ALA A 322 24.83 -1.32 44.22
N SER A 323 25.22 -1.07 42.97
CA SER A 323 24.34 -0.47 41.97
C SER A 323 24.60 -1.04 40.58
N VAL A 324 23.59 -0.95 39.72
CA VAL A 324 23.66 -1.29 38.30
C VAL A 324 23.10 -0.12 37.50
N ASN A 325 23.59 0.14 36.29
CA ASN A 325 22.94 1.14 35.44
C ASN A 325 21.62 0.56 34.86
N ALA A 326 20.65 1.42 34.58
CA ALA A 326 19.33 0.95 34.15
C ALA A 326 19.40 0.25 32.79
N ALA A 327 20.19 0.76 31.85
CA ALA A 327 20.37 0.16 30.53
C ALA A 327 20.77 -1.33 30.58
N ASP A 328 21.83 -1.66 31.33
CA ASP A 328 22.36 -3.02 31.43
C ASP A 328 21.41 -3.93 32.21
N PHE A 329 20.75 -3.40 33.26
CA PHE A 329 19.71 -4.14 33.99
C PHE A 329 18.51 -4.48 33.10
N LEU A 330 17.97 -3.49 32.37
CA LEU A 330 16.80 -3.67 31.50
C LEU A 330 17.09 -4.67 30.38
N ALA A 331 18.28 -4.59 29.77
CA ALA A 331 18.71 -5.53 28.74
C ALA A 331 18.84 -6.97 29.26
N ALA A 332 19.24 -7.15 30.53
CA ALA A 332 19.29 -8.46 31.17
C ALA A 332 17.91 -8.96 31.66
N ALA A 333 17.04 -8.05 32.09
CA ALA A 333 15.73 -8.36 32.67
C ALA A 333 14.67 -8.67 31.61
N ALA A 334 14.71 -8.02 30.44
CA ALA A 334 13.70 -8.17 29.40
C ALA A 334 13.54 -9.62 28.91
N PRO A 335 14.61 -10.39 28.59
CA PRO A 335 14.45 -11.79 28.20
C PRO A 335 13.83 -12.66 29.31
N ILE A 336 14.16 -12.40 30.58
CA ILE A 336 13.64 -13.20 31.70
C ILE A 336 12.14 -12.93 31.91
N LEU A 337 11.74 -11.66 31.93
CA LEU A 337 10.39 -11.24 32.31
C LEU A 337 9.41 -11.10 31.15
N VAL A 338 9.90 -10.96 29.92
CA VAL A 338 9.05 -10.81 28.72
C VAL A 338 9.05 -12.08 27.86
N THR A 339 10.20 -12.68 27.59
CA THR A 339 10.27 -13.92 26.77
C THR A 339 10.22 -15.21 27.60
N GLY A 340 10.51 -15.12 28.90
CA GLY A 340 10.45 -16.25 29.84
C GLY A 340 11.75 -17.04 29.97
N ASP A 341 12.89 -16.43 29.62
CA ASP A 341 14.20 -17.07 29.66
C ASP A 341 14.66 -17.36 31.09
N ALA A 342 15.43 -18.43 31.28
CA ALA A 342 15.96 -18.77 32.60
C ALA A 342 16.93 -17.71 33.13
N ASN A 343 16.81 -17.35 34.42
CA ASN A 343 17.72 -16.41 35.08
C ASN A 343 19.04 -17.07 35.50
N ALA A 344 19.86 -17.47 34.52
CA ALA A 344 21.12 -18.17 34.77
C ALA A 344 22.19 -17.31 35.47
N ARG A 345 22.08 -15.97 35.37
CA ARG A 345 23.07 -15.02 35.94
C ARG A 345 22.69 -14.53 37.35
N GLY A 346 21.60 -15.02 37.91
CA GLY A 346 21.14 -14.59 39.23
C GLY A 346 20.82 -13.10 39.30
N ILE A 347 20.29 -12.53 38.21
CA ILE A 347 19.90 -11.12 38.15
C ILE A 347 18.80 -10.88 39.20
N VAL A 348 18.97 -9.83 40.00
CA VAL A 348 18.03 -9.44 41.06
C VAL A 348 17.35 -8.13 40.71
N MET A 349 16.10 -7.96 41.15
CA MET A 349 15.39 -6.69 41.01
C MET A 349 16.06 -5.60 41.88
N PRO A 350 16.37 -4.41 41.34
CA PRO A 350 16.87 -3.30 42.13
C PRO A 350 15.83 -2.81 43.16
N ILE A 351 16.28 -1.97 44.08
CA ILE A 351 15.46 -1.51 45.22
C ILE A 351 14.43 -0.48 44.78
N GLU A 352 14.88 0.51 44.01
CA GLU A 352 14.09 1.68 43.62
C GLU A 352 14.53 2.16 42.24
N TRP A 353 13.61 2.81 41.54
CA TRP A 353 13.92 3.66 40.41
C TRP A 353 14.11 5.09 40.93
N PRO A 354 15.27 5.73 40.71
CA PRO A 354 15.55 7.05 41.23
C PRO A 354 14.66 8.13 40.60
N ASP A 355 14.71 9.33 41.17
CA ASP A 355 14.04 10.50 40.59
C ASP A 355 14.61 10.81 39.19
N VAL A 356 13.70 11.05 38.25
CA VAL A 356 14.03 11.45 36.88
C VAL A 356 13.47 12.86 36.66
N GLY A 357 14.35 13.84 36.78
CA GLY A 357 13.98 15.25 36.57
C GLY A 357 13.52 15.56 35.15
N ASN A 358 12.86 16.71 34.99
CA ASN A 358 12.23 17.12 33.72
C ASN A 358 13.16 17.08 32.50
N ALA A 359 14.41 17.51 32.65
CA ALA A 359 15.37 17.53 31.54
C ALA A 359 15.65 16.12 31.00
N LEU A 360 16.05 15.18 31.88
CA LEU A 360 16.35 13.80 31.49
C LEU A 360 15.08 13.07 31.04
N GLY A 361 13.97 13.26 31.74
CA GLY A 361 12.68 12.65 31.38
C GLY A 361 12.20 13.07 30.00
N ASN A 362 12.31 14.35 29.65
CA ASN A 362 11.94 14.85 28.33
C ASN A 362 12.89 14.32 27.24
N GLN A 363 14.18 14.17 27.53
CA GLN A 363 15.15 13.55 26.62
C GLN A 363 14.84 12.07 26.38
N LEU A 364 14.49 11.31 27.42
CA LEU A 364 14.07 9.91 27.31
C LEU A 364 12.81 9.77 26.46
N THR A 365 11.81 10.64 26.68
CA THR A 365 10.58 10.66 25.87
C THR A 365 10.89 10.95 24.40
N ALA A 366 11.70 11.97 24.11
CA ALA A 366 12.07 12.32 22.74
C ALA A 366 12.85 11.20 22.04
N ALA A 367 13.79 10.55 22.75
CA ALA A 367 14.54 9.41 22.24
C ALA A 367 13.63 8.20 21.96
N ALA A 368 12.66 7.93 22.84
CA ALA A 368 11.66 6.87 22.61
C ALA A 368 10.79 7.16 21.37
N LEU A 369 10.35 8.40 21.17
CA LEU A 369 9.64 8.78 19.94
C LEU A 369 10.52 8.62 18.69
N SER A 370 11.82 8.92 18.77
CA SER A 370 12.77 8.67 17.67
C SER A 370 12.93 7.17 17.37
N CYS A 371 12.93 6.31 18.40
CA CYS A 371 12.90 4.86 18.19
C CYS A 371 11.65 4.41 17.43
N LEU A 372 10.47 4.97 17.75
CA LEU A 372 9.24 4.70 16.99
C LEU A 372 9.35 5.15 15.53
N SER A 373 9.99 6.30 15.26
CA SER A 373 10.25 6.76 13.89
C SER A 373 11.13 5.78 13.11
N GLU A 374 12.22 5.29 13.70
CA GLU A 374 13.09 4.28 13.08
C GLU A 374 12.37 2.96 12.86
N ARG A 375 11.62 2.50 13.86
CA ARG A 375 10.83 1.27 13.77
C ARG A 375 9.76 1.36 12.69
N TYR A 376 9.07 2.50 12.61
CA TYR A 376 8.11 2.79 11.55
C TYR A 376 8.78 2.68 10.18
N ALA A 377 9.93 3.31 9.98
CA ALA A 377 10.66 3.21 8.71
C ALA A 377 11.09 1.77 8.36
N ALA A 378 11.44 0.95 9.35
CA ALA A 378 11.86 -0.44 9.15
C ALA A 378 10.70 -1.40 8.83
N VAL A 379 9.50 -1.12 9.36
CA VAL A 379 8.34 -2.03 9.25
C VAL A 379 7.35 -1.57 8.19
N VAL A 380 7.35 -0.29 7.82
CA VAL A 380 6.43 0.23 6.81
C VAL A 380 6.81 -0.34 5.45
N PRO A 381 5.88 -1.07 4.80
CA PRO A 381 6.13 -1.54 3.46
C PRO A 381 6.35 -0.35 2.53
N GLN A 382 7.30 -0.50 1.60
CA GLN A 382 7.42 0.37 0.45
C GLN A 382 6.05 0.61 -0.20
N ALA A 383 5.77 1.88 -0.52
CA ALA A 383 4.47 2.32 -1.01
C ALA A 383 4.08 1.50 -2.25
N PRO A 384 3.00 0.69 -2.19
CA PRO A 384 2.59 -0.11 -3.33
C PRO A 384 1.95 0.78 -4.40
N LYS A 385 1.88 0.28 -5.63
CA LYS A 385 1.24 1.00 -6.73
C LYS A 385 -0.25 1.26 -6.48
N PHE A 386 -0.93 0.29 -5.89
CA PHE A 386 -2.31 0.41 -5.44
C PHE A 386 -2.39 0.25 -3.93
N ASP A 387 -2.89 1.27 -3.24
CA ASP A 387 -3.14 1.31 -1.81
C ASP A 387 -4.35 2.19 -1.48
N GLY A 388 -4.95 1.91 -0.32
CA GLY A 388 -6.08 2.64 0.22
C GLY A 388 -7.38 2.43 -0.56
N ASN A 389 -8.51 2.41 0.15
CA ASN A 389 -9.82 2.15 -0.45
C ASN A 389 -10.45 3.40 -1.10
N SER A 390 -9.87 4.58 -0.87
CA SER A 390 -10.38 5.87 -1.34
C SER A 390 -9.56 6.49 -2.48
N ARG A 391 -8.41 5.90 -2.85
CA ARG A 391 -7.54 6.48 -3.88
C ARG A 391 -8.19 6.31 -5.25
N GLN A 392 -8.24 7.42 -5.99
CA GLN A 392 -8.84 7.49 -7.31
C GLN A 392 -7.76 7.51 -8.38
N TYR A 393 -7.99 6.74 -9.42
CA TYR A 393 -7.11 6.56 -10.56
C TYR A 393 -7.87 6.87 -11.84
N ALA A 394 -7.14 7.24 -12.89
CA ALA A 394 -7.65 7.33 -14.25
C ALA A 394 -6.57 6.86 -15.22
N VAL A 395 -6.99 6.28 -16.34
CA VAL A 395 -6.09 5.94 -17.44
C VAL A 395 -6.23 6.95 -18.55
N ARG A 396 -5.12 7.22 -19.23
CA ARG A 396 -5.07 8.12 -20.39
C ARG A 396 -4.28 7.46 -21.50
N ALA A 397 -4.83 7.44 -22.71
CA ALA A 397 -4.16 6.90 -23.88
C ALA A 397 -3.38 7.97 -24.61
N PHE A 398 -2.32 7.56 -25.28
CA PHE A 398 -1.63 8.39 -26.27
C PHE A 398 -1.26 7.58 -27.50
N VAL A 399 -1.14 8.29 -28.62
CA VAL A 399 -0.50 7.79 -29.83
C VAL A 399 0.53 8.81 -30.29
N ARG A 400 1.58 8.33 -30.94
CA ARG A 400 2.57 9.13 -31.64
C ARG A 400 2.22 9.07 -33.12
N ALA A 401 1.57 10.11 -33.63
CA ALA A 401 1.19 10.19 -35.03
C ALA A 401 2.37 10.71 -35.85
N ARG A 402 2.75 9.98 -36.89
CA ARG A 402 3.76 10.44 -37.85
C ARG A 402 3.20 11.67 -38.59
N GLY A 403 3.99 12.75 -38.59
CA GLY A 403 3.75 13.91 -39.45
C GLY A 403 4.40 13.74 -40.82
N ALA A 404 4.76 14.85 -41.46
CA ALA A 404 5.36 14.86 -42.78
C ALA A 404 6.72 14.15 -42.72
N GLU A 405 7.24 13.67 -43.85
CA GLU A 405 8.40 12.76 -43.90
C GLU A 405 9.63 13.24 -43.10
N GLU A 406 9.81 14.55 -42.92
CA GLU A 406 10.93 15.17 -42.19
C GLU A 406 10.57 15.61 -40.75
N CYS A 407 9.32 15.51 -40.34
CA CYS A 407 8.84 15.98 -39.03
C CYS A 407 8.84 14.85 -38.00
N PRO A 408 9.31 15.10 -36.76
CA PRO A 408 9.21 14.11 -35.68
C PRO A 408 7.74 13.79 -35.38
N ALA A 409 7.47 12.56 -34.95
CA ALA A 409 6.12 12.13 -34.59
C ALA A 409 5.55 13.00 -33.46
N ARG A 410 4.32 13.45 -33.62
CA ARG A 410 3.61 14.27 -32.64
C ARG A 410 2.82 13.36 -31.69
N ILE A 411 2.99 13.57 -30.39
CA ILE A 411 2.14 12.91 -29.40
C ILE A 411 0.74 13.52 -29.40
N VAL A 412 -0.27 12.65 -29.40
CA VAL A 412 -1.68 12.98 -29.28
C VAL A 412 -2.24 12.20 -28.10
N TRP A 413 -2.89 12.91 -27.19
CA TRP A 413 -3.49 12.34 -25.99
C TRP A 413 -5.00 12.17 -26.16
N SER A 414 -5.56 11.14 -25.53
CA SER A 414 -7.00 11.07 -25.26
C SER A 414 -7.38 11.99 -24.09
N ASP A 415 -8.68 12.21 -23.91
CA ASP A 415 -9.20 12.61 -22.61
C ASP A 415 -8.93 11.52 -21.57
N TYR A 416 -9.01 11.89 -20.29
CA TYR A 416 -8.97 10.94 -19.20
C TYR A 416 -10.19 10.02 -19.23
N SER A 417 -9.99 8.74 -18.90
CA SER A 417 -11.09 7.83 -18.60
C SER A 417 -11.94 8.33 -17.43
N ASP A 418 -13.07 7.68 -17.20
CA ASP A 418 -13.73 7.75 -15.90
C ASP A 418 -12.73 7.45 -14.77
N GLN A 419 -12.89 8.20 -13.67
CA GLN A 419 -12.14 7.95 -12.45
C GLN A 419 -12.65 6.68 -11.79
N PHE A 420 -11.72 5.90 -11.26
CA PHE A 420 -12.03 4.65 -10.58
C PHE A 420 -11.21 4.46 -9.31
N ARG A 421 -11.79 3.76 -8.34
CA ARG A 421 -11.07 3.20 -7.19
C ARG A 421 -10.91 1.70 -7.36
N VAL A 422 -9.85 1.14 -6.79
CA VAL A 422 -9.64 -0.31 -6.75
C VAL A 422 -10.20 -0.82 -5.44
N LEU A 423 -11.15 -1.76 -5.52
CA LEU A 423 -11.73 -2.37 -4.33
C LEU A 423 -10.75 -3.35 -3.66
N PRO A 424 -10.77 -3.44 -2.34
CA PRO A 424 -10.00 -4.45 -1.63
C PRO A 424 -10.48 -5.85 -2.01
N TRP A 425 -9.62 -6.85 -1.85
CA TRP A 425 -9.92 -8.22 -2.26
C TRP A 425 -11.12 -8.85 -1.54
N TRP A 426 -11.54 -8.33 -0.38
CA TRP A 426 -12.70 -8.82 0.38
C TRP A 426 -14.02 -8.12 0.02
N ASP A 427 -13.99 -6.99 -0.70
CA ASP A 427 -15.18 -6.28 -1.21
C ASP A 427 -15.31 -6.51 -2.71
N GLY A 428 -15.58 -7.76 -3.10
CA GLY A 428 -15.81 -8.13 -4.49
C GLY A 428 -17.14 -8.85 -4.66
N ASP A 429 -17.76 -8.64 -5.82
CA ASP A 429 -18.98 -9.30 -6.25
C ASP A 429 -18.71 -10.51 -7.18
N GLY A 430 -17.46 -10.97 -7.24
CA GLY A 430 -17.03 -12.11 -8.05
C GLY A 430 -17.14 -13.45 -7.34
N PRO A 431 -16.90 -14.56 -8.07
CA PRO A 431 -16.96 -15.90 -7.51
C PRO A 431 -15.90 -16.11 -6.42
N ALA A 432 -16.23 -16.91 -5.41
CA ALA A 432 -15.34 -17.22 -4.31
C ALA A 432 -14.01 -17.83 -4.80
N THR A 433 -12.89 -17.32 -4.29
CA THR A 433 -11.55 -17.83 -4.60
C THR A 433 -11.07 -18.82 -3.55
N LYS A 434 -10.55 -19.96 -3.99
CA LYS A 434 -9.90 -20.94 -3.11
C LYS A 434 -8.52 -20.45 -2.69
N ILE A 435 -8.33 -20.17 -1.41
CA ILE A 435 -7.03 -19.88 -0.80
C ILE A 435 -6.52 -21.18 -0.15
N SER A 436 -5.39 -21.70 -0.62
CA SER A 436 -4.77 -22.90 -0.03
C SER A 436 -3.91 -22.51 1.18
N LEU A 437 -4.10 -23.20 2.30
CA LEU A 437 -3.28 -23.02 3.50
C LEU A 437 -2.01 -23.87 3.42
N PRO A 438 -0.86 -23.35 3.93
CA PRO A 438 0.38 -24.11 4.00
C PRO A 438 0.32 -25.26 5.03
N SER A 439 1.19 -26.25 4.89
CA SER A 439 1.27 -27.40 5.81
C SER A 439 2.07 -27.06 7.07
N ILE A 440 1.84 -27.78 8.18
CA ILE A 440 2.51 -27.60 9.49
C ILE A 440 4.05 -27.63 9.36
N SER A 441 4.57 -28.39 8.39
CA SER A 441 6.00 -28.56 8.11
C SER A 441 6.66 -27.27 7.56
N ASP A 442 5.88 -26.38 6.94
CA ASP A 442 6.38 -25.19 6.25
C ASP A 442 6.47 -23.96 7.17
N PHE A 443 5.85 -24.01 8.35
CA PHE A 443 5.74 -22.86 9.28
C PHE A 443 7.07 -22.43 9.87
N LYS A 444 8.03 -23.36 10.08
CA LYS A 444 9.36 -23.04 10.63
C LYS A 444 10.22 -22.17 9.70
N ARG A 445 9.82 -22.02 8.43
CA ARG A 445 10.59 -21.31 7.39
C ARG A 445 10.03 -19.93 7.04
N MET A 446 8.90 -19.53 7.63
CA MET A 446 8.18 -18.32 7.24
C MET A 446 8.52 -17.13 8.15
N LYS A 447 8.94 -16.03 7.53
CA LYS A 447 9.14 -14.73 8.19
C LYS A 447 7.82 -13.92 8.16
N PRO A 448 7.62 -12.96 9.09
CA PRO A 448 6.48 -12.03 9.02
C PRO A 448 6.60 -11.18 7.75
N ASN A 449 5.66 -11.33 6.82
CA ASN A 449 5.73 -10.72 5.48
C ASN A 449 4.54 -9.82 5.15
N VAL A 450 3.58 -9.64 6.07
CA VAL A 450 2.35 -8.85 5.85
C VAL A 450 2.08 -7.97 7.06
N SER A 451 1.92 -6.66 6.81
CA SER A 451 1.54 -5.67 7.81
C SER A 451 0.09 -5.27 7.60
N PHE A 452 -0.69 -5.25 8.68
CA PHE A 452 -2.07 -4.82 8.69
C PHE A 452 -2.18 -3.45 9.33
N GLU A 453 -2.88 -2.54 8.66
CA GLU A 453 -3.35 -1.31 9.28
C GLU A 453 -4.61 -1.62 10.08
N VAL A 454 -4.56 -1.39 11.39
CA VAL A 454 -5.68 -1.62 12.32
C VAL A 454 -6.27 -0.24 12.68
N PRO A 455 -7.51 0.05 12.23
CA PRO A 455 -8.17 1.31 12.56
C PRO A 455 -8.40 1.48 14.08
N PRO A 456 -8.52 2.72 14.60
CA PRO A 456 -8.70 3.00 16.02
C PRO A 456 -9.89 2.27 16.64
N SER A 457 -11.01 2.17 15.92
CA SER A 457 -12.21 1.46 16.39
C SER A 457 -11.95 -0.03 16.64
N LEU A 458 -11.17 -0.69 15.77
CA LEU A 458 -10.81 -2.09 15.91
C LEU A 458 -9.73 -2.28 16.98
N SER A 459 -8.75 -1.36 17.06
CA SER A 459 -7.74 -1.37 18.11
C SER A 459 -8.35 -1.24 19.50
N ASN A 460 -9.28 -0.30 19.69
CA ASN A 460 -9.97 -0.08 20.95
C ASN A 460 -10.86 -1.28 21.34
N LEU A 461 -11.43 -1.97 20.35
CA LEU A 461 -12.17 -3.22 20.57
C LEU A 461 -11.24 -4.35 21.04
N LEU A 462 -10.06 -4.49 20.45
CA LEU A 462 -9.09 -5.53 20.80
C LEU A 462 -8.39 -5.29 22.14
N GLY A 463 -8.21 -4.03 22.55
CA GLY A 463 -7.64 -3.65 23.85
C GLY A 463 -8.65 -3.63 25.00
N GLY A 464 -9.95 -3.78 24.71
CA GLY A 464 -11.02 -3.75 25.70
C GLY A 464 -11.27 -5.09 26.39
N ASP A 465 -11.85 -5.04 27.58
CA ASP A 465 -12.23 -6.22 28.35
C ASP A 465 -13.49 -6.86 27.75
N MET A 466 -13.34 -7.97 27.01
CA MET A 466 -14.43 -8.66 26.28
C MET A 466 -15.64 -8.99 27.14
N LYS A 467 -15.45 -9.10 28.47
CA LYS A 467 -16.53 -9.39 29.42
C LYS A 467 -17.50 -8.21 29.59
N LYS A 468 -17.00 -6.96 29.55
CA LYS A 468 -17.83 -5.74 29.66
C LYS A 468 -18.61 -5.43 28.38
N LEU A 469 -18.04 -5.81 27.23
CA LEU A 469 -18.70 -5.70 25.92
C LEU A 469 -19.93 -6.60 25.79
N LYS A 470 -19.95 -7.77 26.45
CA LYS A 470 -21.13 -8.65 26.50
C LYS A 470 -22.31 -8.01 27.26
N GLU A 471 -22.02 -7.06 28.14
CA GLU A 471 -23.01 -6.37 28.99
C GLU A 471 -23.48 -5.03 28.37
N GLY A 472 -23.06 -4.72 27.14
CA GLY A 472 -23.49 -3.52 26.42
C GLY A 472 -22.93 -2.21 26.96
N GLN A 473 -21.87 -2.28 27.77
CA GLN A 473 -21.15 -1.11 28.26
C GLN A 473 -19.87 -0.91 27.45
N ASP A 474 -19.67 0.31 26.96
CA ASP A 474 -18.43 0.73 26.33
C ASP A 474 -17.28 0.51 27.32
N GLY A 475 -16.33 -0.36 26.95
CA GLY A 475 -15.20 -0.73 27.79
C GLY A 475 -14.41 0.51 28.19
N GLY A 476 -14.55 0.94 29.45
CA GLY A 476 -13.92 2.13 30.02
C GLY A 476 -12.40 2.02 30.23
N GLY A 477 -11.66 1.73 29.16
CA GLY A 477 -10.22 1.95 29.08
C GLY A 477 -9.92 3.29 28.41
N PRO A 478 -8.72 3.88 28.60
CA PRO A 478 -8.34 5.13 27.96
C PRO A 478 -8.42 4.99 26.43
N GLN A 479 -9.39 5.67 25.81
CA GLN A 479 -9.55 5.76 24.36
C GLN A 479 -8.36 6.54 23.79
N LEU A 480 -7.40 5.80 23.24
CA LEU A 480 -6.30 6.35 22.46
C LEU A 480 -6.75 6.34 20.99
N ASP A 481 -6.79 7.50 20.33
CA ASP A 481 -7.13 7.60 18.90
C ASP A 481 -5.90 7.31 18.03
N ILE A 482 -5.34 6.11 18.19
CA ILE A 482 -4.08 5.70 17.56
C ILE A 482 -4.35 4.63 16.52
N PHE A 483 -3.87 4.87 15.30
CA PHE A 483 -3.79 3.85 14.25
C PHE A 483 -2.58 2.95 14.51
N TRP A 484 -2.81 1.63 14.51
CA TRP A 484 -1.75 0.66 14.73
C TRP A 484 -1.34 0.01 13.42
N LEU A 485 -0.04 -0.02 13.14
CA LEU A 485 0.53 -0.88 12.11
C LEU A 485 1.04 -2.15 12.79
N CYS A 486 0.26 -3.22 12.69
CA CYS A 486 0.63 -4.50 13.27
C CYS A 486 1.17 -5.44 12.19
N SER A 487 2.45 -5.82 12.30
CA SER A 487 3.00 -6.89 11.48
C SER A 487 2.68 -8.23 12.13
N PHE A 488 1.91 -9.07 11.43
CA PHE A 488 1.55 -10.38 11.92
C PHE A 488 1.96 -11.46 10.92
N SER A 489 2.35 -12.63 11.43
CA SER A 489 2.45 -13.80 10.57
C SER A 489 1.03 -14.29 10.27
N LEU A 490 0.55 -13.98 9.05
CA LEU A 490 -0.75 -14.42 8.54
C LEU A 490 -1.04 -15.88 8.90
N PRO A 491 -0.14 -16.84 8.63
CA PRO A 491 -0.35 -18.26 8.97
C PRO A 491 -0.53 -18.54 10.48
N ILE A 492 0.15 -17.80 11.37
CA ILE A 492 -0.02 -17.96 12.82
C ILE A 492 -1.41 -17.48 13.24
N ILE A 493 -1.86 -16.33 12.72
CA ILE A 493 -3.23 -15.85 12.95
C ILE A 493 -4.25 -16.84 12.40
N THR A 494 -4.07 -17.34 11.17
CA THR A 494 -5.02 -18.31 10.61
C THR A 494 -5.06 -19.60 11.42
N LEU A 495 -3.92 -20.05 11.97
CA LEU A 495 -3.87 -21.20 12.86
C LEU A 495 -4.61 -20.94 14.18
N CYS A 496 -4.29 -19.83 14.86
CA CYS A 496 -4.98 -19.45 16.10
C CYS A 496 -6.48 -19.30 15.87
N ALA A 497 -6.88 -18.59 14.80
CA ALA A 497 -8.28 -18.42 14.42
C ALA A 497 -8.93 -19.76 14.09
N PHE A 498 -8.27 -20.67 13.36
CA PHE A 498 -8.83 -21.98 13.03
C PHE A 498 -8.98 -22.89 14.26
N ILE A 499 -8.02 -22.88 15.18
CA ILE A 499 -8.08 -23.63 16.44
C ILE A 499 -9.20 -23.06 17.31
N VAL A 500 -9.24 -21.75 17.52
CA VAL A 500 -10.25 -21.07 18.34
C VAL A 500 -11.64 -21.23 17.72
N LEU A 501 -11.78 -21.08 16.41
CA LEU A 501 -13.03 -21.33 15.69
C LEU A 501 -13.46 -22.79 15.85
N ASN A 502 -12.56 -23.77 15.76
CA ASN A 502 -12.92 -25.18 16.00
C ASN A 502 -13.37 -25.43 17.44
N ILE A 503 -12.73 -24.78 18.42
CA ILE A 503 -13.12 -24.85 19.83
C ILE A 503 -14.54 -24.28 19.99
N PHE A 504 -14.81 -23.08 19.47
CA PHE A 504 -16.14 -22.47 19.53
C PHE A 504 -17.20 -23.25 18.74
N LEU A 505 -16.88 -23.77 17.55
CA LEU A 505 -17.81 -24.60 16.77
C LEU A 505 -18.12 -25.91 17.49
N THR A 506 -17.13 -26.53 18.15
CA THR A 506 -17.36 -27.71 19.01
C THR A 506 -18.25 -27.37 20.19
N LEU A 507 -17.97 -26.26 20.90
CA LEU A 507 -18.76 -25.80 22.05
C LEU A 507 -20.21 -25.42 21.65
N PHE A 508 -20.40 -24.71 20.55
CA PHE A 508 -21.72 -24.34 20.04
C PHE A 508 -22.47 -25.52 19.43
N ASN A 509 -21.78 -26.52 18.87
CA ASN A 509 -22.44 -27.75 18.41
C ASN A 509 -22.98 -28.59 19.58
N ILE A 510 -22.30 -28.57 20.74
CA ILE A 510 -22.78 -29.23 21.97
C ILE A 510 -24.08 -28.57 22.48
N LEU A 511 -24.24 -27.26 22.31
CA LEU A 511 -25.40 -26.49 22.80
C LEU A 511 -26.54 -26.32 21.78
N PHE A 512 -26.22 -26.18 20.48
CA PHE A 512 -27.17 -25.72 19.45
C PHE A 512 -27.28 -26.63 18.22
N PHE A 513 -26.47 -27.69 18.07
CA PHE A 513 -26.52 -28.62 16.92
C PHE A 513 -26.48 -27.97 15.50
N TRP A 514 -25.89 -26.78 15.37
CA TRP A 514 -25.88 -26.00 14.11
C TRP A 514 -24.86 -26.43 13.03
N MET A 515 -24.07 -27.49 13.27
CA MET A 515 -22.96 -27.90 12.38
C MET A 515 -23.36 -28.13 10.91
N ALA A 516 -24.60 -28.53 10.63
CA ALA A 516 -25.07 -28.77 9.27
C ALA A 516 -25.22 -27.50 8.41
N PHE A 517 -25.43 -26.32 9.03
CA PHE A 517 -25.71 -25.08 8.30
C PHE A 517 -24.47 -24.22 8.01
N ILE A 518 -23.37 -24.42 8.74
CA ILE A 518 -22.14 -23.59 8.62
C ILE A 518 -21.01 -24.34 7.88
N LYS A 519 -21.00 -25.68 7.90
CA LYS A 519 -19.86 -26.48 7.45
C LYS A 519 -20.25 -27.40 6.28
N ILE A 520 -20.01 -26.94 5.05
CA ILE A 520 -20.03 -27.80 3.85
C ILE A 520 -18.61 -28.31 3.62
N CYS A 521 -18.30 -29.49 4.15
CA CYS A 521 -17.04 -30.19 3.85
C CYS A 521 -17.27 -31.20 2.73
N ILE A 522 -16.82 -30.89 1.52
CA ILE A 522 -16.79 -31.83 0.39
C ILE A 522 -15.45 -32.59 0.46
N PRO A 523 -15.46 -33.92 0.61
CA PRO A 523 -14.23 -34.71 0.58
C PRO A 523 -13.60 -34.65 -0.82
N ILE A 524 -12.37 -34.13 -0.89
CA ILE A 524 -11.58 -34.11 -2.13
C ILE A 524 -10.58 -35.28 -2.04
N PRO A 525 -10.61 -36.26 -2.97
CA PRO A 525 -9.65 -37.36 -2.98
C PRO A 525 -8.24 -36.82 -3.17
N ARG A 526 -7.25 -37.47 -2.54
CA ARG A 526 -5.83 -37.12 -2.75
C ARG A 526 -5.52 -37.26 -4.25
N PRO A 527 -4.94 -36.23 -4.90
CA PRO A 527 -4.42 -36.40 -6.25
C PRO A 527 -3.35 -37.49 -6.22
N LYS A 528 -3.38 -38.38 -7.23
CA LYS A 528 -2.36 -39.41 -7.43
C LYS A 528 -1.01 -38.80 -7.76
#